data_AF-A0A8I0SWI8-F1
#
_entry.id   AF-A0A8I0SWI8-F1
#
_cell.length_a   1.000
_cell.length_b   1.000
_cell.length_c   1.000
_cell.angle_alpha   90.00
_cell.angle_beta   90.00
_cell.angle_gamma   90.00
#
_symmetry.space_group_name_H-M   'P 1'
#
loop_
_entity.id
_entity.type
_entity.pdbx_description
1 polymer ?
#
loop_
_entity_poly.entity_id
_entity_poly.type
_entity_poly.pdbx_seq_one_letter_code
_entity_poly.pdbx_strand_id
1 'polypeptide(L)'
;MNMIKSGVDRKKNALVTTLLLGMASATLYLLLFLYSESLTHVATLIRQGHKIYVVIPIGGALIFSFVHGAFTGRFWDLLGLKAKKQVG
;
A
#
# COMPACT_ATOMS: atom_id res chain seq x y z
N MET A 1 21.06 12.62 30.31
CA MET A 1 20.52 11.28 29.98
C MET A 1 19.27 11.41 29.08
N ASN A 2 19.36 11.99 27.88
CA ASN A 2 18.20 12.17 26.95
C ASN A 2 18.47 11.71 25.51
N MET A 3 19.70 11.33 25.17
CA MET A 3 20.10 11.04 23.78
C MET A 3 19.86 9.58 23.35
N ILE A 4 19.67 8.64 24.30
CA ILE A 4 19.46 7.21 24.00
C ILE A 4 17.98 6.87 23.76
N LYS A 5 17.03 7.62 24.35
CA LYS A 5 15.58 7.41 24.09
C LYS A 5 15.21 7.69 22.63
N SER A 6 15.77 8.74 22.03
CA SER A 6 15.39 9.16 20.67
C SER A 6 15.69 8.16 19.56
N GLY A 7 16.65 7.23 19.75
CA GLY A 7 16.98 6.21 18.75
C GLY A 7 16.01 5.01 18.78
N VAL A 8 15.60 4.61 19.98
CA VAL A 8 14.68 3.48 20.20
C VAL A 8 13.26 3.88 19.78
N ASP A 9 12.81 5.08 20.14
CA ASP A 9 11.48 5.58 19.77
C ASP A 9 11.33 5.72 18.24
N ARG A 10 12.39 6.15 17.55
CA ARG A 10 12.38 6.26 16.08
C ARG A 10 12.28 4.89 15.39
N LYS A 11 12.99 3.87 15.89
CA LYS A 11 12.87 2.48 15.38
C LYS A 11 11.51 1.86 15.69
N LYS A 12 10.97 2.08 16.90
CA LYS A 12 9.62 1.62 17.27
C LYS A 12 8.54 2.23 16.38
N ASN A 13 8.61 3.53 16.12
CA ASN A 13 7.68 4.23 15.24
C ASN A 13 7.78 3.73 13.78
N ALA A 14 8.98 3.43 13.31
CA ALA A 14 9.18 2.81 11.99
C ALA A 14 8.54 1.42 11.90
N LEU A 15 8.73 0.58 12.93
CA LEU A 15 8.09 -0.76 13.02
C LEU A 15 6.56 -0.67 13.01
N VAL A 16 5.99 0.18 13.86
CA VAL A 16 4.54 0.40 13.94
C VAL A 16 3.99 0.91 12.61
N THR A 17 4.69 1.86 11.97
CA THR A 17 4.25 2.40 10.67
C THR A 17 4.24 1.31 9.58
N THR A 18 5.26 0.45 9.54
CA THR A 18 5.28 -0.65 8.55
C THR A 18 4.21 -1.69 8.83
N LEU A 19 3.96 -2.03 10.09
CA LEU A 19 2.88 -2.95 10.45
C LEU A 19 1.50 -2.37 10.10
N LEU A 20 1.26 -1.08 10.36
CA LEU A 20 0.04 -0.40 9.95
C LEU A 20 -0.15 -0.39 8.43
N LEU A 21 0.91 -0.12 7.67
CA LEU A 21 0.87 -0.18 6.20
C LEU A 21 0.69 -1.61 5.67
N GLY A 22 1.27 -2.60 6.34
CA GLY A 22 1.06 -4.02 6.03
C GLY A 22 -0.39 -4.43 6.26
N MET A 23 -0.97 -4.05 7.40
CA MET A 23 -2.39 -4.24 7.68
C MET A 23 -3.26 -3.51 6.66
N ALA A 24 -2.96 -2.24 6.33
CA ALA A 24 -3.69 -1.51 5.31
C ALA A 24 -3.61 -2.20 3.93
N SER A 25 -2.45 -2.73 3.55
CA SER A 25 -2.28 -3.50 2.30
C SER A 25 -3.07 -4.82 2.34
N ALA A 26 -3.09 -5.52 3.47
CA ALA A 26 -3.87 -6.74 3.65
C ALA A 26 -5.39 -6.45 3.59
N THR A 27 -5.83 -5.38 4.23
CA THR A 27 -7.21 -4.88 4.16
C THR A 27 -7.59 -4.55 2.72
N LEU A 28 -6.73 -3.88 1.95
CA LEU A 28 -6.94 -3.62 0.52
C LEU A 28 -7.12 -4.91 -0.30
N TYR A 29 -6.33 -5.95 -0.05
CA TYR A 29 -6.52 -7.26 -0.67
C TYR A 29 -7.84 -7.91 -0.27
N LEU A 30 -8.21 -7.85 1.02
CA LEU A 30 -9.48 -8.38 1.50
C LEU A 30 -10.66 -7.66 0.86
N LEU A 31 -10.64 -6.34 0.78
CA LEU A 31 -11.66 -5.58 0.07
C LEU A 31 -11.70 -5.97 -1.40
N LEU A 32 -10.56 -6.04 -2.09
CA LEU A 32 -10.52 -6.44 -3.49
C LEU A 32 -11.18 -7.82 -3.70
N PHE A 33 -10.93 -8.76 -2.78
CA PHE A 33 -11.50 -10.10 -2.84
C PHE A 33 -13.01 -10.10 -2.54
N LEU A 34 -13.46 -9.38 -1.50
CA LEU A 34 -14.87 -9.25 -1.16
C LEU A 34 -15.68 -8.55 -2.26
N TYR A 35 -15.08 -7.59 -2.96
CA TYR A 35 -15.71 -6.84 -4.05
C TYR A 35 -15.40 -7.42 -5.45
N SER A 36 -14.76 -8.59 -5.53
CA SER A 36 -14.36 -9.21 -6.80
C SER A 36 -15.53 -9.41 -7.78
N GLU A 37 -16.68 -9.87 -7.27
CA GLU A 37 -17.93 -9.98 -8.04
C GLU A 37 -18.39 -8.62 -8.59
N SER A 38 -18.33 -7.57 -7.77
CA SER A 38 -18.71 -6.21 -8.15
C SER A 38 -17.77 -5.63 -9.22
N LEU A 39 -16.46 -5.89 -9.11
CA LEU A 39 -15.46 -5.50 -10.11
C LEU A 39 -15.67 -6.24 -11.43
N THR A 40 -16.07 -7.51 -11.39
CA THR A 40 -16.38 -8.32 -12.57
C THR A 40 -17.65 -7.81 -13.27
N HIS A 41 -18.64 -7.38 -12.49
CA HIS A 41 -19.84 -6.73 -13.02
C HIS A 41 -19.49 -5.38 -13.68
N VAL A 42 -18.67 -4.55 -13.03
CA VAL A 42 -18.15 -3.30 -13.62
C VAL A 42 -17.37 -3.57 -14.92
N ALA A 43 -16.52 -4.58 -14.95
CA ALA A 43 -15.80 -4.98 -16.16
C ALA A 43 -16.75 -5.38 -17.29
N THR A 44 -17.87 -6.04 -16.97
CA THR A 44 -18.91 -6.39 -17.94
C THR A 44 -19.60 -5.15 -18.50
N LEU A 45 -19.95 -4.17 -17.65
CA LEU A 45 -20.55 -2.89 -18.06
C LEU A 45 -19.62 -2.06 -18.97
N ILE A 46 -18.31 -2.08 -18.71
CA ILE A 46 -17.30 -1.45 -19.57
C ILE A 46 -17.31 -2.09 -20.97
N ARG A 47 -17.37 -3.43 -21.06
CA ARG A 47 -17.44 -4.17 -22.33
C ARG A 47 -18.73 -3.89 -23.09
N GLN A 48 -19.82 -3.60 -22.38
CA GLN A 48 -21.12 -3.22 -22.96
C GLN A 48 -21.19 -1.75 -23.42
N GLY A 49 -20.09 -0.99 -23.31
CA GLY A 49 -19.98 0.36 -23.86
C GLY A 49 -19.92 1.48 -22.82
N HIS A 50 -20.11 1.18 -21.53
CA HIS A 50 -20.05 2.19 -20.47
C HIS A 50 -18.60 2.43 -20.02
N LYS A 51 -17.81 3.05 -20.90
CA LYS A 51 -16.36 3.27 -20.73
C LYS A 51 -15.99 4.09 -19.49
N ILE A 52 -16.90 4.90 -18.96
CA ILE A 52 -16.64 5.74 -17.77
C ILE A 52 -16.31 4.90 -16.52
N TYR A 53 -16.85 3.68 -16.42
CA TYR A 53 -16.60 2.82 -15.26
C TYR A 53 -15.18 2.24 -15.20
N VAL A 54 -14.37 2.41 -16.25
CA VAL A 54 -12.95 2.00 -16.25
C VAL A 54 -12.13 2.72 -15.17
N VAL A 55 -12.59 3.89 -14.71
CA VAL A 55 -11.97 4.63 -13.62
C VAL A 55 -11.96 3.84 -12.31
N ILE A 56 -12.92 2.94 -12.09
CA ILE A 56 -13.02 2.15 -10.86
C ILE A 56 -11.84 1.18 -10.71
N PRO A 57 -11.58 0.24 -11.65
CA PRO A 57 -10.43 -0.66 -11.55
C PRO A 57 -9.10 0.08 -11.64
N ILE A 58 -8.99 1.16 -12.44
CA ILE A 58 -7.77 1.97 -12.51
C ILE A 58 -7.49 2.67 -11.17
N GLY A 59 -8.50 3.32 -10.59
CA GLY A 59 -8.38 3.97 -9.29
C GLY A 59 -8.02 2.98 -8.19
N GLY A 60 -8.66 1.81 -8.19
CA GLY A 60 -8.31 0.71 -7.29
C GLY A 60 -6.85 0.27 -7.44
N ALA A 61 -6.37 0.08 -8.66
CA ALA A 61 -4.98 -0.28 -8.94
C ALA A 61 -3.98 0.80 -8.47
N LEU A 62 -4.30 2.09 -8.64
CA LEU A 62 -3.46 3.20 -8.18
C LEU A 62 -3.37 3.29 -6.66
N ILE A 63 -4.50 3.16 -5.96
CA ILE A 63 -4.53 3.13 -4.49
C ILE A 63 -3.73 1.93 -3.99
N PHE A 64 -3.95 0.77 -4.60
CA PHE A 64 -3.24 -0.45 -4.27
C PHE A 64 -1.72 -0.27 -4.46
N SER A 65 -1.29 0.25 -5.61
CA SER A 65 0.12 0.52 -5.91
C SER A 65 0.75 1.48 -4.91
N PHE A 66 0.03 2.55 -4.53
CA PHE A 66 0.53 3.53 -3.56
C PHE A 66 0.70 2.92 -2.17
N VAL A 67 -0.32 2.24 -1.64
CA VAL A 67 -0.28 1.67 -0.28
C VAL A 67 0.70 0.50 -0.21
N HIS A 68 0.63 -0.42 -1.17
CA HIS A 68 1.55 -1.57 -1.24
C HIS A 68 2.99 -1.11 -1.45
N GLY A 69 3.23 -0.13 -2.33
CA GLY A 69 4.56 0.44 -2.55
C GLY A 69 5.13 1.11 -1.30
N ALA A 70 4.31 1.88 -0.57
CA ALA A 70 4.71 2.51 0.68
C ALA A 70 5.00 1.49 1.80
N PHE A 71 4.26 0.38 1.84
CA PHE A 71 4.54 -0.76 2.70
C PHE A 71 5.86 -1.41 2.33
N THR A 72 6.01 -1.85 1.08
CA THR A 72 7.18 -2.58 0.58
C THR A 72 8.46 -1.78 0.79
N GLY A 73 8.47 -0.47 0.49
CA GLY A 73 9.64 0.38 0.73
C GLY A 73 10.07 0.42 2.21
N ARG A 74 9.11 0.56 3.14
CA ARG A 74 9.41 0.56 4.58
C ARG A 74 9.72 -0.84 5.12
N PHE A 75 9.13 -1.88 4.55
CA PHE A 75 9.43 -3.27 4.85
C PHE A 75 10.89 -3.58 4.53
N TRP A 76 11.36 -3.22 3.34
CA TRP A 76 12.77 -3.34 2.97
C TRP A 76 13.69 -2.48 3.85
N ASP A 77 13.29 -1.25 4.22
CA ASP A 77 14.05 -0.40 5.17
C ASP A 77 14.20 -1.06 6.55
N LEU A 78 13.14 -1.70 7.06
CA LEU A 78 13.18 -2.44 8.32
C LEU A 78 14.07 -3.68 8.26
N LEU A 79 14.08 -4.41 7.14
CA LEU A 79 14.97 -5.54 6.90
C LEU A 79 16.44 -5.13 6.71
N GLY A 80 16.73 -3.82 6.69
CA GLY A 80 18.07 -3.28 6.47
C GLY A 80 18.51 -3.29 5.00
N LEU A 81 17.62 -3.67 4.09
CA LEU A 81 17.83 -3.66 2.64
C LEU A 81 17.43 -2.28 2.10
N LYS A 82 18.13 -1.25 2.57
CA LYS A 82 17.89 0.13 2.16
C LYS A 82 18.58 0.40 0.83
N ALA A 83 17.83 0.80 -0.19
CA ALA A 83 18.43 1.36 -1.41
C ALA A 83 19.30 2.57 -1.02
N LYS A 84 20.52 2.66 -1.57
CA LYS A 84 21.39 3.83 -1.40
C LYS A 84 20.60 5.10 -1.75
N LYS A 85 20.43 6.01 -0.79
CA LYS A 85 19.93 7.36 -1.08
C LYS A 85 20.91 7.96 -2.09
N GLN A 86 20.45 8.19 -3.32
CA GLN A 86 21.19 9.00 -4.29
C GLN A 86 21.22 10.41 -3.69
N VAL A 87 22.35 10.76 -3.07
CA VAL A 87 22.67 12.14 -2.71
C VAL A 87 23.04 12.80 -4.04
N GLY A 88 22.10 13.57 -4.59
CA GLY A 88 22.39 14.58 -5.60
C GLY A 88 22.73 15.88 -4.90
#